data_AF-A0A848M5C5-F1
#
_entry.id   AF-A0A848M5C5-F1
#
_cell.length_a   1.000
_cell.length_b   1.000
_cell.length_c   1.000
_cell.angle_alpha   90.00
_cell.angle_beta   90.00
_cell.angle_gamma   90.00
#
_symmetry.space_group_name_H-M   'P 1'
#
loop_
_entity.id
_entity.type
_entity.pdbx_description
1 polymer ?
#
loop_
_entity_poly.entity_id
_entity_poly.type
_entity_poly.pdbx_seq_one_letter_code
_entity_poly.pdbx_strand_id
1 'polypeptide(L)'
;MKLTREKAQQIAIDFVNKDRSNHFYLALTNVEVSRISHKYWSATFEVITSEGHVMEGPLLILVDDDLEKAMTLDEAIEAHLLE
;
A
#
# COMPACT_ATOMS: atom_id res chain seq x y z
N MET A 1 0.50 18.51 -4.26
CA MET A 1 -0.59 19.01 -3.38
C MET A 1 -0.87 17.87 -2.43
N LYS A 2 -0.81 18.06 -1.11
CA LYS A 2 -0.87 16.88 -0.22
C LYS A 2 -2.18 16.12 -0.38
N LEU A 3 -2.09 14.83 -0.67
CA LEU A 3 -3.21 13.90 -0.71
C LEU A 3 -3.92 13.87 0.65
N THR A 4 -5.22 13.66 0.62
CA THR A 4 -5.96 13.28 1.83
C THR A 4 -5.74 11.82 2.14
N ARG A 5 -6.00 11.42 3.39
CA ARG A 5 -5.94 10.02 3.82
C ARG A 5 -6.84 9.12 2.96
N GLU A 6 -8.04 9.60 2.64
CA GLU A 6 -9.03 8.87 1.85
C GLU A 6 -8.54 8.63 0.41
N LYS A 7 -7.88 9.64 -0.19
CA LYS A 7 -7.34 9.51 -1.54
C LYS A 7 -6.14 8.56 -1.57
N ALA A 8 -5.23 8.66 -0.59
CA ALA A 8 -4.12 7.72 -0.45
C ALA A 8 -4.62 6.28 -0.24
N GLN A 9 -5.64 6.10 0.60
CA GLN A 9 -6.30 4.81 0.81
C GLN A 9 -6.84 4.24 -0.51
N GLN A 10 -7.57 5.04 -1.29
CA GLN A 10 -8.14 4.59 -2.55
C GLN A 10 -7.05 4.14 -3.54
N ILE A 11 -5.98 4.93 -3.68
CA ILE A 11 -4.86 4.60 -4.57
C ILE A 11 -4.19 3.28 -4.15
N ALA A 12 -3.99 3.07 -2.85
CA ALA A 12 -3.42 1.83 -2.34
C ALA A 12 -4.33 0.62 -2.61
N ILE A 13 -5.64 0.76 -2.40
CA ILE A 13 -6.64 -0.28 -2.68
C ILE A 13 -6.67 -0.61 -4.18
N ASP A 14 -6.65 0.40 -5.04
CA ASP A 14 -6.67 0.20 -6.50
C ASP A 14 -5.40 -0.51 -6.97
N PHE A 15 -4.24 -0.19 -6.37
CA PHE A 15 -2.97 -0.83 -6.66
C PHE A 15 -2.98 -2.33 -6.34
N VAL A 16 -3.39 -2.71 -5.13
CA VAL A 16 -3.38 -4.12 -4.70
C VAL A 16 -4.46 -4.98 -5.38
N ASN A 17 -5.54 -4.35 -5.85
CA ASN A 17 -6.63 -5.07 -6.52
C ASN A 17 -6.39 -5.32 -8.02
N LYS A 18 -5.32 -4.81 -8.61
CA LYS A 18 -4.97 -5.08 -10.02
C LYS A 18 -4.85 -6.58 -10.30
N ASP A 19 -4.37 -7.34 -9.32
CA ASP A 19 -4.10 -8.78 -9.42
C ASP A 19 -5.02 -9.60 -8.51
N ARG A 20 -6.28 -9.17 -8.36
CA ARG A 20 -7.24 -9.83 -7.47
C ARG A 20 -7.40 -11.31 -7.79
N SER A 21 -7.30 -12.15 -6.75
CA SER A 21 -7.55 -13.59 -6.80
C SER A 21 -8.92 -13.94 -6.20
N ASN A 22 -9.47 -15.10 -6.58
CA ASN A 22 -10.68 -15.66 -5.95
C ASN A 22 -10.38 -16.42 -4.65
N HIS A 23 -9.10 -16.74 -4.39
CA HIS A 23 -8.69 -17.56 -3.23
C HIS A 23 -8.23 -16.74 -2.03
N PHE A 24 -7.77 -15.51 -2.28
CA PHE A 24 -7.26 -14.60 -1.27
C PHE A 24 -7.55 -13.16 -1.66
N TYR A 25 -7.57 -12.27 -0.66
CA TYR A 25 -7.69 -10.84 -0.84
C TYR A 25 -6.79 -10.10 0.14
N LEU A 26 -6.44 -8.86 -0.21
CA LEU A 26 -5.67 -7.96 0.65
C LEU A 26 -6.63 -7.10 1.46
N ALA A 27 -6.64 -7.27 2.78
CA ALA A 27 -7.43 -6.50 3.71
C ALA A 27 -6.62 -5.32 4.24
N LEU A 28 -7.15 -4.11 4.05
CA LEU A 28 -6.52 -2.90 4.57
C LEU A 28 -6.68 -2.84 6.10
N THR A 29 -5.57 -2.73 6.82
CA THR A 29 -5.57 -2.63 8.29
C THR A 29 -5.25 -1.23 8.78
N ASN A 30 -4.40 -0.47 8.08
CA ASN A 30 -4.06 0.91 8.47
C ASN A 30 -3.66 1.77 7.26
N VAL A 31 -3.86 3.10 7.39
CA VAL A 31 -3.33 4.13 6.48
C VAL A 31 -2.89 5.33 7.29
N GLU A 32 -1.59 5.63 7.27
CA GLU A 32 -0.98 6.76 7.97
C GLU A 32 0.09 7.45 7.13
N VAL A 33 0.50 8.67 7.52
CA VAL A 33 1.68 9.30 6.92
C VAL A 33 2.89 8.43 7.25
N SER A 34 3.71 8.13 6.25
CA SER A 34 4.84 7.23 6.41
C SER A 34 5.86 7.78 7.39
N ARG A 35 6.36 6.88 8.27
CA ARG A 35 7.44 7.19 9.19
C ARG A 35 8.82 7.19 8.52
N ILE A 36 8.91 6.56 7.33
CA ILE A 36 10.15 6.50 6.54
C ILE A 36 10.40 7.88 5.89
N SER A 37 9.35 8.50 5.35
CA SER A 37 9.41 9.83 4.77
C SER A 37 8.03 10.46 4.70
N HIS A 38 7.94 11.75 5.05
CA HIS A 38 6.70 12.53 4.96
C HIS A 38 6.18 12.76 3.53
N LYS A 39 6.94 12.32 2.51
CA LYS A 39 6.51 12.30 1.11
C LYS A 39 5.57 11.14 0.78
N TYR A 40 5.49 10.13 1.66
CA TYR A 40 4.68 8.94 1.41
C TYR A 40 3.56 8.81 2.43
N TRP A 41 2.45 8.24 1.99
CA TRP A 41 1.50 7.54 2.84
C TRP A 41 1.88 6.06 2.92
N SER A 42 1.73 5.47 4.09
CA SER A 42 1.92 4.04 4.33
C SER A 42 0.56 3.38 4.52
N ALA A 43 0.20 2.50 3.59
CA ALA A 43 -0.99 1.64 3.66
C ALA A 43 -0.56 0.22 4.01
N THR A 44 -1.11 -0.32 5.10
CA THR A 44 -0.79 -1.66 5.60
C THR A 44 -1.90 -2.63 5.25
N PHE A 45 -1.53 -3.79 4.72
CA PHE A 45 -2.45 -4.84 4.33
C PHE A 45 -2.09 -6.19 4.96
N GLU A 46 -3.09 -7.04 5.11
CA GLU A 46 -2.93 -8.47 5.40
C GLU A 46 -3.53 -9.28 4.27
N VAL A 47 -2.90 -10.40 3.91
CA VAL A 47 -3.45 -11.37 2.98
C VAL A 47 -4.39 -12.27 3.76
N ILE A 48 -5.67 -12.24 3.39
CA ILE A 48 -6.70 -13.05 4.01
C ILE A 48 -7.23 -14.06 2.99
N THR A 49 -7.38 -15.32 3.37
CA THR A 49 -8.05 -16.34 2.55
C THR A 49 -9.52 -15.95 2.33
N SER A 50 -10.14 -16.52 1.29
CA SER A 50 -11.60 -16.42 1.11
C SER A 50 -12.41 -16.96 2.30
N GLU A 51 -11.81 -17.79 3.16
CA GLU A 51 -12.41 -18.35 4.38
C GLU A 51 -12.22 -17.45 5.62
N GLY A 52 -11.47 -16.35 5.51
CA GLY A 52 -11.24 -15.39 6.59
C GLY A 52 -9.99 -15.65 7.44
N HIS A 53 -9.09 -16.53 7.02
CA HIS A 53 -7.83 -16.80 7.72
C HIS A 53 -6.73 -15.87 7.22
N VAL A 54 -5.94 -15.30 8.13
CA VAL A 54 -4.74 -14.53 7.76
C VAL A 54 -3.66 -15.49 7.26
N MET A 55 -3.19 -15.29 6.03
CA MET A 55 -2.09 -16.05 5.42
C MET A 55 -0.74 -15.37 5.63
N GLU A 56 -0.68 -14.05 5.41
CA GLU A 56 0.56 -13.28 5.35
C GLU A 56 0.31 -11.81 5.72
N GLY A 57 1.31 -11.14 6.28
CA GLY A 57 1.29 -9.72 6.61
C GLY A 57 2.14 -9.38 7.84
N PRO A 58 2.32 -8.08 8.14
CA PRO A 58 1.81 -6.92 7.40
C PRO A 58 2.58 -6.65 6.11
N LEU A 59 1.85 -6.43 5.01
CA LEU A 59 2.38 -5.98 3.73
C LEU A 59 2.27 -4.46 3.64
N LEU A 60 3.37 -3.80 3.30
CA LEU A 60 3.45 -2.35 3.25
C LEU A 60 3.43 -1.85 1.80
N ILE A 61 2.43 -1.03 1.49
CA ILE A 61 2.33 -0.27 0.25
C ILE A 61 2.57 1.20 0.56
N LEU A 62 3.44 1.83 -0.20
CA LEU A 62 3.71 3.26 -0.14
C LEU A 62 2.94 3.98 -1.24
N VAL A 63 2.33 5.10 -0.90
CA VAL A 63 1.68 5.99 -1.87
C VAL A 63 2.42 7.32 -1.88
N ASP A 64 3.00 7.65 -3.04
CA ASP A 64 3.68 8.91 -3.28
C ASP A 64 2.66 10.05 -3.35
N ASP A 65 2.84 11.03 -2.46
CA ASP A 65 1.97 12.19 -2.30
C ASP A 65 2.03 13.15 -3.50
N ASP A 66 3.19 13.23 -4.16
CA ASP A 66 3.43 14.13 -5.27
C ASP A 66 3.04 13.49 -6.61
N LEU A 67 3.29 12.18 -6.76
CA LEU A 67 3.03 11.43 -7.99
C LEU A 67 1.65 10.76 -8.04
N GLU A 68 0.90 10.75 -6.93
CA GLU A 68 -0.36 10.01 -6.75
C GLU A 68 -0.25 8.53 -7.16
N LYS A 69 0.92 7.92 -6.91
CA LYS A 69 1.24 6.56 -7.34
C LYS A 69 1.57 5.67 -6.17
N ALA A 70 0.99 4.47 -6.15
CA ALA A 70 1.36 3.42 -5.21
C ALA A 70 2.53 2.57 -5.74
N MET A 71 3.34 2.09 -4.80
CA MET A 71 4.44 1.16 -5.02
C MET A 71 4.68 0.31 -3.75
N THR A 72 5.34 -0.82 -3.92
CA THR A 72 5.85 -1.65 -2.81
C THR A 72 7.03 -0.96 -2.11
N LEU A 73 7.37 -1.43 -0.91
CA LEU A 73 8.58 -0.94 -0.22
C LEU A 73 9.85 -1.22 -1.03
N ASP A 74 9.95 -2.38 -1.67
CA ASP A 74 11.11 -2.75 -2.47
C ASP A 74 11.28 -1.81 -3.67
N GLU A 75 10.20 -1.53 -4.41
CA GLU A 75 10.20 -0.54 -5.50
C GLU A 75 10.61 0.87 -5.01
N ALA A 76 10.19 1.27 -3.81
CA ALA A 76 10.56 2.56 -3.25
C ALA A 76 12.05 2.63 -2.83
N ILE A 77 12.59 1.52 -2.30
CA ILE A 77 14.02 1.39 -1.99
C ILE A 77 14.83 1.45 -3.28
N GLU A 78 14.44 0.71 -4.32
CA GLU A 78 15.10 0.74 -5.62
C GLU A 78 15.09 2.14 -6.24
N ALA A 79 13.97 2.85 -6.17
CA ALA A 79 13.87 4.23 -6.66
C ALA A 79 14.83 5.18 -5.91
N HIS A 80 15.01 5.02 -4.61
CA HIS A 80 15.93 5.84 -3.81
C HIS A 80 17.41 5.46 -3.95
N LEU A 81 17.73 4.21 -4.32
CA LEU A 81 19.10 3.79 -4.58
C LEU A 81 19.62 4.29 -5.95
N LEU A 82 18.72 4.75 -6.82
CA LEU A 82 19.01 5.26 -8.16
C LEU A 82 19.03 6.80 -8.24
N GLU A 83 18.72 7.51 -7.14
CA GLU A 83 18.92 8.97 -6.97
C GLU A 83 20.31 9.28 -6.39
#